data_AF-A0A0C9WGY9-F1
#
_entry.id   AF-A0A0C9WGY9-F1
#
_cell.length_a   1.000
_cell.length_b   1.000
_cell.length_c   1.000
_cell.angle_alpha   90.00
_cell.angle_beta   90.00
_cell.angle_gamma   90.00
#
_symmetry.space_group_name_H-M   'P 1'
#
loop_
_entity.id
_entity.type
_entity.pdbx_description
1 polymer ?
#
loop_
_entity_poly.entity_id
_entity_poly.type
_entity_poly.pdbx_seq_one_letter_code
_entity_poly.pdbx_strand_id
1 'polypeptide(L)'
;MLKIRIFRSVLLHSLSLDATVLPHLRSLISLTTEGIFSPQDQVSGNQGAGFSSGNVWSVLQLEKIHLQEIVTDDVQLGLIEYLASFSGLRRLRLTQAPSYRTLPQMSDQLAIKFYEQALQNHIHSLDSLKINTNYEGNWSFTSHCSSIIKKCTRLTFLKLSINFEDMAEEKDDKEDSSASGNNVIWSLLDICAALPALKTLKLFSAFPEHSRGSKGGTVASKHRARANAKISRSVRSYQPITSSHAFRIFIVRDEFELRNDELGMNLAYRRVGRMREH
;
A
#
# COMPACT_ATOMS: atom_id res chain seq x y z
N MET A 1 -1.61 4.42 -43.16
CA MET A 1 -1.73 5.28 -41.96
C MET A 1 -2.05 4.38 -40.76
N LEU A 2 -1.02 3.78 -40.14
CA LEU A 2 -1.17 2.80 -39.07
C LEU A 2 -1.59 3.51 -37.76
N LYS A 3 -2.88 3.43 -37.40
CA LYS A 3 -3.33 3.74 -36.05
C LYS A 3 -2.98 2.56 -35.14
N ILE A 4 -1.74 2.53 -34.64
CA ILE A 4 -1.38 1.60 -33.57
C ILE A 4 -2.00 2.15 -32.28
N ARG A 5 -3.16 1.60 -31.88
CA ARG A 5 -3.61 1.67 -30.49
C ARG A 5 -2.69 0.78 -29.65
N ILE A 6 -1.51 1.29 -29.31
CA ILE A 6 -0.69 0.68 -28.25
C ILE A 6 -1.46 0.93 -26.96
N PHE A 7 -2.05 -0.11 -26.38
CA PHE A 7 -2.48 -0.07 -24.99
C PHE A 7 -1.25 0.36 -24.17
N ARG A 8 -1.29 1.55 -23.55
CA ARG A 8 -0.17 2.20 -22.83
C ARG A 8 0.13 1.47 -21.51
N SER A 9 0.52 0.22 -21.60
CA SER A 9 1.08 -0.58 -20.51
C SER A 9 2.21 -1.40 -21.15
N VAL A 10 3.44 -1.12 -20.74
CA VAL A 10 4.63 -1.83 -21.22
C VAL A 10 5.09 -2.75 -20.11
N LEU A 11 5.19 -4.05 -20.40
CA LEU A 11 5.87 -5.03 -19.56
C LEU A 11 7.36 -5.01 -19.95
N LEU A 12 8.19 -4.38 -19.12
CA LEU A 12 9.62 -4.17 -19.39
C LEU A 12 10.47 -5.43 -19.08
N HIS A 13 10.14 -6.60 -19.64
CA HIS A 13 10.97 -7.79 -19.37
C HIS A 13 12.32 -7.80 -20.10
N SER A 14 12.54 -6.93 -21.10
CA SER A 14 13.77 -6.95 -21.91
C SER A 14 14.06 -5.67 -22.72
N LEU A 15 13.42 -4.54 -22.40
CA LEU A 15 13.57 -3.32 -23.19
C LEU A 15 14.84 -2.58 -22.78
N SER A 16 15.85 -2.64 -23.63
CA SER A 16 16.94 -1.65 -23.61
C SER A 16 16.33 -0.28 -23.89
N LEU A 17 16.38 0.62 -22.91
CA LEU A 17 15.95 2.02 -23.05
C LEU A 17 17.01 2.78 -23.85
N ASP A 18 17.14 2.46 -25.14
CA ASP A 18 18.05 3.14 -26.05
C ASP A 18 17.42 4.40 -26.65
N ALA A 19 18.25 5.19 -27.35
CA ALA A 19 17.84 6.45 -27.98
C ALA A 19 16.68 6.29 -28.99
N THR A 20 16.43 5.09 -29.49
CA THR A 20 15.32 4.84 -30.43
C THR A 20 13.98 4.68 -29.71
N VAL A 21 13.98 4.15 -28.48
CA VAL A 21 12.75 3.91 -27.70
C VAL A 21 12.33 5.16 -26.92
N LEU A 22 13.28 5.98 -26.46
CA LEU A 22 13.03 7.16 -25.62
C LEU A 22 11.95 8.12 -26.15
N PRO A 23 11.92 8.51 -27.44
CA PRO A 23 10.89 9.41 -27.95
C PRO A 23 9.47 8.85 -27.79
N HIS A 24 9.32 7.52 -27.86
CA HIS A 24 8.01 6.86 -27.72
C HIS A 24 7.54 6.82 -26.26
N LEU A 25 8.47 6.78 -25.31
CA LEU A 25 8.17 6.74 -23.87
C LEU A 25 7.67 8.08 -23.32
N ARG A 26 7.87 9.20 -24.03
CA ARG A 26 7.30 10.50 -23.64
C ARG A 26 5.78 10.49 -23.56
N SER A 27 5.14 9.53 -24.23
CA SER A 27 3.69 9.33 -24.19
C SER A 27 3.23 8.32 -23.12
N LEU A 28 4.17 7.73 -22.36
CA LEU A 28 3.89 6.72 -21.35
C LEU A 28 3.14 7.35 -20.17
N ILE A 29 1.99 6.79 -19.83
CA ILE A 29 1.15 7.25 -18.71
C ILE A 29 1.21 6.24 -17.55
N SER A 30 1.36 4.96 -17.87
CA SER A 30 1.34 3.87 -16.92
C SER A 30 2.54 2.95 -17.13
N LEU A 31 3.13 2.50 -16.03
CA LEU A 31 4.19 1.50 -16.04
C LEU A 31 3.85 0.37 -15.05
N THR A 32 4.06 -0.88 -15.48
CA THR A 32 3.89 -2.07 -14.65
C THR A 32 5.15 -2.93 -14.72
N THR A 33 5.79 -3.15 -13.57
CA THR A 33 7.05 -3.89 -13.45
C THR A 33 6.97 -5.13 -12.55
N GLU A 34 5.75 -5.62 -12.26
CA GLU A 34 5.54 -6.82 -11.43
C GLU A 34 6.29 -8.04 -11.98
N GLY A 35 7.04 -8.74 -11.13
CA GLY A 35 7.69 -10.01 -11.47
C GLY A 35 8.97 -9.88 -12.30
N ILE A 36 9.35 -8.67 -12.71
CA ILE A 36 10.54 -8.46 -13.56
C ILE A 36 11.83 -8.65 -12.75
N PHE A 37 11.84 -8.20 -11.50
CA PHE A 37 12.99 -8.33 -10.61
C PHE A 37 12.91 -9.60 -9.74
N SER A 38 12.03 -10.55 -10.11
CA SER A 38 11.92 -11.81 -9.39
C SER A 38 13.15 -12.66 -9.67
N PRO A 39 13.96 -13.02 -8.67
CA PRO A 39 15.32 -13.51 -8.89
C PRO A 39 15.38 -15.03 -8.90
N GLN A 40 14.51 -15.68 -9.69
CA GLN A 40 14.51 -17.13 -9.82
C GLN A 40 15.68 -17.66 -10.67
N ASP A 41 16.31 -16.80 -11.48
CA ASP A 41 17.36 -17.23 -12.43
C ASP A 41 18.79 -16.74 -12.11
N GLN A 42 19.05 -16.19 -10.92
CA GLN A 42 20.44 -16.00 -10.47
C GLN A 42 21.03 -17.33 -9.96
N VAL A 43 21.11 -18.31 -10.87
CA VAL A 43 22.01 -19.45 -10.75
C VAL A 43 23.42 -18.87 -10.78
N SER A 44 24.08 -18.93 -9.62
CA SER A 44 25.51 -18.72 -9.42
C SER A 44 26.32 -19.26 -10.60
N GLY A 45 26.97 -18.39 -11.39
CA GLY A 45 27.82 -18.90 -12.46
C GLY A 45 28.50 -17.92 -13.41
N ASN A 46 27.97 -16.72 -13.67
CA ASN A 46 28.62 -15.81 -14.63
C ASN A 46 28.59 -14.34 -14.17
N GLN A 47 29.74 -13.88 -13.64
CA GLN A 47 30.04 -12.47 -13.36
C GLN A 47 30.54 -11.70 -14.60
N GLY A 48 30.26 -12.19 -15.82
CA GLY A 48 30.70 -11.54 -17.06
C GLY A 48 29.54 -10.80 -17.73
N ALA A 49 29.63 -9.48 -17.81
CA ALA A 49 28.63 -8.56 -18.37
C ALA A 49 27.38 -8.38 -17.50
N GLY A 50 27.59 -7.85 -16.29
CA GLY A 50 26.52 -7.23 -15.52
C GLY A 50 25.85 -6.16 -16.36
N PHE A 51 24.57 -6.37 -16.69
CA PHE A 51 23.71 -5.29 -17.14
C PHE A 51 23.78 -4.20 -16.06
N SER A 52 24.55 -3.15 -16.32
CA SER A 52 24.31 -1.83 -15.78
C SER A 52 23.00 -1.35 -16.39
N SER A 53 21.90 -2.04 -16.07
CA SER A 53 20.55 -1.58 -16.40
C SER A 53 20.37 -0.34 -15.53
N GLY A 54 20.72 0.82 -16.09
CA GLY A 54 20.43 2.10 -15.48
C GLY A 54 19.02 2.04 -14.91
N ASN A 55 18.91 2.36 -13.64
CA ASN A 55 17.66 2.27 -12.91
C ASN A 55 16.56 2.95 -13.76
N VAL A 56 15.54 2.19 -14.18
CA VAL A 56 14.46 2.70 -15.06
C VAL A 56 13.88 3.99 -14.51
N TRP A 57 13.81 4.11 -13.18
CA TRP A 57 13.36 5.30 -12.47
C TRP A 57 14.25 6.52 -12.76
N SER A 58 15.57 6.36 -12.80
CA SER A 58 16.52 7.41 -13.16
C SER A 58 16.38 7.84 -14.62
N VAL A 59 16.16 6.91 -15.55
CA VAL A 59 15.94 7.25 -16.97
C VAL A 59 14.66 8.05 -17.14
N LEU A 60 13.55 7.60 -16.53
CA LEU A 60 12.27 8.33 -16.55
C LEU A 60 12.40 9.72 -15.92
N GLN A 61 13.17 9.84 -14.84
CA GLN A 61 13.46 11.11 -14.18
C GLN A 61 14.25 12.06 -15.09
N LEU A 62 15.35 11.58 -15.68
CA LEU A 62 16.22 12.37 -16.58
C LEU A 62 15.46 12.87 -17.81
N GLU A 63 14.62 12.01 -18.39
CA GLU A 63 13.79 12.32 -19.56
C GLU A 63 12.50 13.10 -19.21
N LYS A 64 12.29 13.42 -17.93
CA LYS A 64 11.09 14.14 -17.42
C LYS A 64 9.78 13.46 -17.83
N ILE A 65 9.80 12.13 -17.87
CA ILE A 65 8.61 11.32 -18.16
C ILE A 65 7.87 11.12 -16.84
N HIS A 66 6.73 11.78 -16.69
CA HIS A 66 5.93 11.73 -15.46
C HIS A 66 4.76 10.76 -15.62
N LEU A 67 4.84 9.62 -14.95
CA LEU A 67 3.79 8.61 -14.98
C LEU A 67 2.61 9.03 -14.09
N GLN A 68 1.40 8.77 -14.57
CA GLN A 68 0.20 8.90 -13.73
C GLN A 68 -0.09 7.61 -12.96
N GLU A 69 0.46 6.48 -13.41
CA GLU A 69 0.15 5.17 -12.85
C GLU A 69 1.38 4.28 -12.77
N ILE A 70 1.62 3.71 -11.58
CA ILE A 70 2.76 2.83 -11.35
C ILE A 70 2.29 1.60 -10.59
N VAL A 71 2.70 0.45 -11.10
CA VAL A 71 2.55 -0.84 -10.44
C VAL A 71 3.92 -1.53 -10.40
N THR A 72 4.46 -1.79 -9.21
CA THR A 72 5.81 -2.36 -9.07
C THR A 72 5.96 -3.17 -7.79
N ASP A 73 6.78 -4.21 -7.82
CA ASP A 73 7.32 -4.90 -6.65
C ASP A 73 8.72 -4.41 -6.26
N ASP A 74 9.38 -3.65 -7.15
CA ASP A 74 10.70 -3.07 -6.93
C ASP A 74 10.61 -1.73 -6.20
N VAL A 75 10.71 -1.80 -4.87
CA VAL A 75 10.66 -0.63 -3.99
C VAL A 75 12.07 -0.29 -3.52
N GLN A 76 12.76 0.50 -4.35
CA GLN A 76 14.13 0.97 -4.12
C GLN A 76 14.20 2.48 -3.98
N LEU A 77 15.38 2.98 -3.58
CA LEU A 77 15.63 4.41 -3.47
C LEU A 77 15.34 5.17 -4.79
N GLY A 78 15.72 4.63 -5.94
CA GLY A 78 15.48 5.32 -7.21
C GLY A 78 14.00 5.48 -7.56
N LEU A 79 13.12 4.55 -7.15
CA LEU A 79 11.66 4.75 -7.28
C LEU A 79 11.20 5.93 -6.42
N ILE A 80 11.69 6.01 -5.18
CA ILE A 80 11.34 7.08 -4.25
C ILE A 80 11.83 8.44 -4.78
N GLU A 81 13.07 8.50 -5.28
CA GLU A 81 13.64 9.70 -5.91
C GLU A 81 12.86 10.12 -7.15
N TYR A 82 12.46 9.16 -7.99
CA TYR A 82 11.63 9.43 -9.15
C TYR A 82 10.26 9.99 -8.74
N LEU A 83 9.56 9.36 -7.79
CA LEU A 83 8.27 9.86 -7.29
C LEU A 83 8.40 11.25 -6.66
N ALA A 84 9.48 11.49 -5.90
CA ALA A 84 9.77 12.79 -5.30
C ALA A 84 10.18 13.86 -6.33
N SER A 85 10.47 13.49 -7.59
CA SER A 85 10.88 14.45 -8.62
C SER A 85 9.73 15.15 -9.34
N PHE A 86 8.49 14.67 -9.19
CA PHE A 86 7.33 15.25 -9.87
C PHE A 86 6.07 15.22 -9.00
N SER A 87 4.99 15.83 -9.51
CA SER A 87 3.63 15.72 -8.94
C SER A 87 2.64 15.32 -10.04
N GLY A 88 1.47 14.80 -9.66
CA GLY A 88 0.47 14.34 -10.64
C GLY A 88 0.29 12.82 -10.73
N LEU A 89 0.98 12.03 -9.91
CA LEU A 89 0.71 10.60 -9.80
C LEU A 89 -0.73 10.38 -9.32
N ARG A 90 -1.47 9.53 -10.03
CA ARG A 90 -2.89 9.23 -9.77
C ARG A 90 -3.08 7.85 -9.14
N ARG A 91 -2.30 6.86 -9.56
CA ARG A 91 -2.43 5.48 -9.07
C ARG A 91 -1.06 4.90 -8.73
N LEU A 92 -0.91 4.44 -7.50
CA LEU A 92 0.28 3.71 -7.07
C LEU A 92 -0.11 2.36 -6.47
N ARG A 93 0.51 1.29 -6.97
CA ARG A 93 0.41 -0.04 -6.39
C ARG A 93 1.82 -0.61 -6.17
N LEU A 94 2.17 -0.78 -4.91
CA LEU A 94 3.35 -1.52 -4.49
C LEU A 94 2.89 -2.95 -4.14
N THR A 95 3.40 -3.97 -4.82
CA THR A 95 2.93 -5.36 -4.63
C THR A 95 3.73 -6.17 -3.62
N GLN A 96 4.96 -5.77 -3.30
CA GLN A 96 5.82 -6.44 -2.34
C GLN A 96 6.70 -5.43 -1.58
N ALA A 97 6.08 -4.53 -0.81
CA ALA A 97 6.80 -3.51 -0.05
C ALA A 97 6.96 -3.95 1.42
N PRO A 98 8.14 -4.36 1.91
CA PRO A 98 9.43 -4.52 1.22
C PRO A 98 9.64 -5.91 0.60
N SER A 99 10.65 -6.00 -0.27
CA SER A 99 11.20 -7.27 -0.76
C SER A 99 11.77 -8.09 0.39
N TYR A 100 11.67 -9.42 0.31
CA TYR A 100 12.21 -10.34 1.31
C TYR A 100 13.75 -10.26 1.46
N ARG A 101 14.45 -9.67 0.48
CA ARG A 101 15.91 -9.49 0.50
C ARG A 101 16.35 -8.20 1.18
N THR A 102 15.46 -7.22 1.32
CA THR A 102 15.81 -5.93 1.95
C THR A 102 15.89 -6.13 3.45
N LEU A 103 16.99 -5.65 4.05
CA LEU A 103 17.15 -5.64 5.51
C LEU A 103 16.02 -4.84 6.16
N PRO A 104 15.49 -5.27 7.32
CA PRO A 104 14.37 -4.62 8.01
C PRO A 104 14.58 -3.11 8.18
N GLN A 105 15.75 -2.70 8.71
CA GLN A 105 16.05 -1.29 8.96
C GLN A 105 16.11 -0.45 7.67
N MET A 106 16.67 -1.02 6.61
CA MET A 106 16.74 -0.35 5.31
C MET A 106 15.35 -0.21 4.68
N SER A 107 14.52 -1.25 4.81
CA SER A 107 13.12 -1.21 4.39
C SER A 107 12.35 -0.09 5.11
N ASP A 108 12.51 0.01 6.42
CA ASP A 108 11.83 1.00 7.23
C ASP A 108 12.27 2.43 6.89
N GLN A 109 13.56 2.63 6.62
CA GLN A 109 14.07 3.92 6.13
C GLN A 109 13.50 4.29 4.75
N LEU A 110 13.36 3.30 3.85
CA LEU A 110 12.72 3.52 2.55
C LEU A 110 11.23 3.87 2.72
N ALA A 111 10.52 3.22 3.63
CA ALA A 111 9.12 3.55 3.91
C ALA A 111 8.96 5.00 4.41
N ILE A 112 9.80 5.43 5.35
CA ILE A 112 9.80 6.81 5.87
C ILE A 112 10.03 7.80 4.73
N LYS A 113 11.09 7.61 3.92
CA LYS A 113 11.37 8.47 2.76
C LYS A 113 10.21 8.45 1.76
N PHE A 114 9.60 7.30 1.53
CA PHE A 114 8.46 7.19 0.64
C PHE A 114 7.29 8.06 1.13
N TYR A 115 6.90 7.95 2.40
CA TYR A 115 5.79 8.75 2.92
C TYR A 115 6.15 10.24 2.96
N GLU A 116 7.27 10.61 3.57
CA GLU A 116 7.63 12.00 3.84
C GLU A 116 8.08 12.78 2.60
N GLN A 117 8.67 12.12 1.60
CA GLN A 117 9.24 12.80 0.43
C GLN A 117 8.40 12.52 -0.82
N ALA A 118 8.22 11.26 -1.17
CA ALA A 118 7.55 10.90 -2.42
C ALA A 118 6.03 11.13 -2.36
N LEU A 119 5.34 10.55 -1.38
CA LEU A 119 3.88 10.62 -1.28
C LEU A 119 3.40 12.05 -1.05
N GLN A 120 4.17 12.85 -0.32
CA GLN A 120 3.88 14.26 -0.05
C GLN A 120 3.65 15.07 -1.33
N ASN A 121 4.37 14.79 -2.42
CA ASN A 121 4.22 15.50 -3.70
C ASN A 121 2.93 15.13 -4.47
N HIS A 122 2.22 14.10 -4.02
CA HIS A 122 1.06 13.54 -4.73
C HIS A 122 -0.26 13.68 -3.96
N ILE A 123 -0.26 14.36 -2.81
CA ILE A 123 -1.46 14.53 -1.96
C ILE A 123 -2.67 15.13 -2.72
N HIS A 124 -2.42 15.98 -3.72
CA HIS A 124 -3.47 16.64 -4.52
C HIS A 124 -3.81 15.92 -5.84
N SER A 125 -3.17 14.80 -6.15
CA SER A 125 -3.36 14.07 -7.40
C SER A 125 -3.74 12.60 -7.22
N LEU A 126 -3.38 12.01 -6.09
CA LEU A 126 -3.48 10.57 -5.86
C LEU A 126 -4.94 10.15 -5.65
N ASP A 127 -5.44 9.33 -6.58
CA ASP A 127 -6.80 8.79 -6.57
C ASP A 127 -6.82 7.37 -5.97
N SER A 128 -5.73 6.61 -6.05
CA SER A 128 -5.63 5.23 -5.55
C SER A 128 -4.23 4.92 -5.01
N LEU A 129 -4.15 4.53 -3.73
CA LEU A 129 -2.94 4.03 -3.09
C LEU A 129 -3.11 2.58 -2.64
N LYS A 130 -2.23 1.69 -3.09
CA LYS A 130 -2.21 0.28 -2.69
C LYS A 130 -0.80 -0.11 -2.27
N ILE A 131 -0.57 -0.32 -0.99
CA ILE A 131 0.70 -0.83 -0.48
C ILE A 131 0.43 -2.24 0.05
N ASN A 132 0.92 -3.24 -0.68
CA ASN A 132 0.88 -4.63 -0.26
C ASN A 132 2.20 -4.93 0.43
N THR A 133 2.15 -5.02 1.74
CA THR A 133 3.30 -5.42 2.54
C THR A 133 3.24 -6.90 2.82
N ASN A 134 4.40 -7.54 2.72
CA ASN A 134 4.52 -8.94 3.13
C ASN A 134 4.77 -9.03 4.63
N TYR A 135 5.54 -8.08 5.18
CA TYR A 135 5.97 -8.11 6.56
C TYR A 135 5.62 -6.83 7.29
N GLU A 136 5.46 -6.94 8.61
CA GLU A 136 5.25 -5.82 9.52
C GLU A 136 6.44 -4.85 9.49
N GLY A 137 6.15 -3.57 9.72
CA GLY A 137 7.14 -2.49 9.65
C GLY A 137 6.53 -1.16 9.22
N ASN A 138 7.36 -0.22 8.79
CA ASN A 138 6.94 1.14 8.49
C ASN A 138 6.19 1.28 7.16
N TRP A 139 6.11 0.24 6.32
CA TRP A 139 5.23 0.25 5.16
C TRP A 139 3.74 0.12 5.53
N SER A 140 3.44 -0.43 6.71
CA SER A 140 2.09 -0.48 7.28
C SER A 140 1.59 0.89 7.73
N PHE A 141 0.28 1.00 7.92
CA PHE A 141 -0.28 2.18 8.55
C PHE A 141 0.15 2.27 10.01
N THR A 142 0.82 3.37 10.34
CA THR A 142 1.26 3.75 11.69
C THR A 142 1.16 5.27 11.84
N SER A 143 1.50 5.80 13.02
CA SER A 143 1.39 7.23 13.32
C SER A 143 2.18 8.13 12.36
N HIS A 144 3.35 7.69 11.86
CA HIS A 144 4.21 8.53 11.01
C HIS A 144 3.56 8.91 9.65
N CYS A 145 2.82 7.99 9.03
CA CYS A 145 2.19 8.23 7.72
C CYS A 145 0.79 8.88 7.82
N SER A 146 0.23 8.94 9.02
CA SER A 146 -1.15 9.40 9.27
C SER A 146 -1.42 10.82 8.75
N SER A 147 -0.50 11.74 9.03
CA SER A 147 -0.63 13.16 8.65
C SER A 147 -0.62 13.37 7.14
N ILE A 148 0.07 12.49 6.41
CA ILE A 148 0.21 12.56 4.95
C ILE A 148 -1.01 11.94 4.29
N ILE A 149 -1.46 10.77 4.74
CA ILE A 149 -2.69 10.12 4.24
C ILE A 149 -3.91 11.04 4.43
N LYS A 150 -4.00 11.74 5.56
CA LYS A 150 -5.07 12.71 5.83
C LYS A 150 -5.14 13.86 4.81
N LYS A 151 -4.02 14.20 4.16
CA LYS A 151 -3.95 15.26 3.15
C LYS A 151 -4.35 14.78 1.74
N CYS A 152 -4.48 13.47 1.52
CA CYS A 152 -4.82 12.89 0.22
C CYS A 152 -6.32 13.02 -0.11
N THR A 153 -6.84 14.25 -0.24
CA THR A 153 -8.29 14.53 -0.32
C THR A 153 -9.00 13.93 -1.53
N ARG A 154 -8.25 13.55 -2.58
CA ARG A 154 -8.77 12.89 -3.79
C ARG A 154 -8.76 11.37 -3.73
N LEU A 155 -8.22 10.80 -2.64
CA LEU A 155 -8.05 9.36 -2.53
C LEU A 155 -9.41 8.66 -2.51
N THR A 156 -9.68 7.87 -3.55
CA THR A 156 -10.91 7.07 -3.68
C THR A 156 -10.73 5.63 -3.20
N PHE A 157 -9.50 5.14 -3.23
CA PHE A 157 -9.14 3.78 -2.86
C PHE A 157 -7.86 3.77 -2.02
N LEU A 158 -7.93 3.17 -0.84
CA LEU A 158 -6.79 2.96 0.04
C LEU A 158 -6.67 1.48 0.39
N LYS A 159 -5.48 0.89 0.19
CA LYS A 159 -5.13 -0.43 0.70
C LYS A 159 -3.82 -0.36 1.46
N LEU A 160 -3.85 -0.70 2.75
CA LEU A 160 -2.71 -0.72 3.66
C LEU A 160 -2.78 -1.93 4.59
N SER A 161 -1.62 -2.33 5.10
CA SER A 161 -1.51 -3.27 6.22
C SER A 161 -1.57 -2.57 7.56
N ILE A 162 -1.90 -3.32 8.61
CA ILE A 162 -1.76 -2.91 10.02
C ILE A 162 -0.79 -3.88 10.70
N ASN A 163 0.17 -3.37 11.48
CA ASN A 163 1.05 -4.23 12.29
C ASN A 163 0.28 -4.76 13.50
N PHE A 164 0.56 -6.00 13.92
CA PHE A 164 -0.12 -6.60 15.05
C PHE A 164 0.14 -5.86 16.38
N GLU A 165 1.36 -5.36 16.57
CA GLU A 165 1.79 -4.64 17.78
C GLU A 165 1.07 -3.30 17.96
N ASP A 166 0.68 -2.64 16.87
CA ASP A 166 -0.05 -1.36 16.91
C ASP A 166 -1.55 -1.54 17.25
N MET A 167 -2.02 -2.79 17.31
CA MET A 167 -3.40 -3.08 17.69
C MET A 167 -3.46 -3.13 19.22
N ALA A 168 -4.22 -2.24 19.85
CA ALA A 168 -4.40 -2.21 21.31
C ALA A 168 -4.75 -3.60 21.87
N GLU A 169 -4.13 -4.00 22.98
CA GLU A 169 -4.51 -5.20 23.70
C GLU A 169 -5.87 -4.98 24.37
N GLU A 170 -6.80 -5.89 24.16
CA GLU A 170 -7.99 -5.99 25.00
C GLU A 170 -7.46 -6.47 26.35
N LYS A 171 -7.36 -5.56 27.32
CA LYS A 171 -7.07 -5.97 28.69
C LYS A 171 -8.30 -6.74 29.16
N ASP A 172 -8.14 -8.05 29.31
CA ASP A 172 -9.12 -8.90 29.99
C ASP A 172 -9.24 -8.40 31.44
N ASP A 173 -10.33 -7.67 31.71
CA ASP A 173 -10.93 -7.45 33.02
C ASP A 173 -9.98 -7.16 34.19
N LYS A 174 -9.44 -5.93 34.26
CA LYS A 174 -9.24 -5.23 35.54
C LYS A 174 -9.59 -3.75 35.37
N GLU A 175 -10.68 -3.37 36.02
CA GLU A 175 -11.09 -2.00 36.26
C GLU A 175 -9.90 -1.20 36.79
N ASP A 176 -9.35 -0.34 35.94
CA ASP A 176 -8.90 0.99 36.33
C ASP A 176 -8.74 1.82 35.05
N SER A 177 -9.80 2.61 34.82
CA SER A 177 -9.95 3.62 33.78
C SER A 177 -8.78 4.58 33.77
N SER A 178 -8.06 4.68 32.63
CA SER A 178 -7.41 5.92 32.12
C SER A 178 -6.30 5.71 31.07
N ALA A 179 -6.26 4.58 30.36
CA ALA A 179 -5.43 4.50 29.17
C ALA A 179 -6.30 4.14 27.97
N SER A 180 -6.91 5.16 27.36
CA SER A 180 -7.35 5.14 25.97
C SER A 180 -6.12 4.86 25.09
N GLY A 181 -5.69 3.59 25.04
CA GLY A 181 -4.66 3.13 24.13
C GLY A 181 -5.17 3.45 22.73
N ASN A 182 -4.51 4.40 22.07
CA ASN A 182 -4.90 4.86 20.73
C ASN A 182 -4.95 3.66 19.79
N ASN A 183 -6.15 3.15 19.52
CA ASN A 183 -6.34 2.06 18.59
C ASN A 183 -6.00 2.58 17.19
N VAL A 184 -4.86 2.15 16.64
CA VAL A 184 -4.37 2.61 15.34
C VAL A 184 -5.40 2.44 14.22
N ILE A 185 -6.26 1.43 14.33
CA ILE A 185 -7.33 1.15 13.37
C ILE A 185 -8.39 2.24 13.48
N TRP A 186 -8.77 2.67 14.68
CA TRP A 186 -9.73 3.75 14.87
C TRP A 186 -9.17 5.06 14.33
N SER A 187 -7.90 5.38 14.59
CA SER A 187 -7.25 6.55 14.00
C SER A 187 -7.24 6.51 12.46
N LEU A 188 -7.02 5.34 11.85
CA LEU A 188 -7.14 5.18 10.40
C LEU A 188 -8.58 5.41 9.91
N LEU A 189 -9.58 4.89 10.63
CA LEU A 189 -10.98 5.06 10.28
C LEU A 189 -11.42 6.52 10.39
N ASP A 190 -10.96 7.24 11.42
CA ASP A 190 -11.21 8.68 11.57
C ASP A 190 -10.59 9.48 10.41
N ILE A 191 -9.35 9.15 10.02
CA ILE A 191 -8.72 9.75 8.85
C ILE A 191 -9.54 9.47 7.59
N CYS A 192 -9.95 8.22 7.38
CA CYS A 192 -10.73 7.82 6.22
C CYS A 192 -12.11 8.50 6.16
N ALA A 193 -12.77 8.70 7.31
CA ALA A 193 -14.02 9.44 7.41
C ALA A 193 -13.85 10.94 7.05
N ALA A 194 -12.65 11.49 7.26
CA ALA A 194 -12.31 12.85 6.87
C ALA A 194 -11.87 12.99 5.38
N LEU A 195 -11.73 11.89 4.64
CA LEU A 195 -11.35 11.91 3.22
C LEU A 195 -12.61 11.92 2.33
N PRO A 196 -12.98 13.06 1.73
CA PRO A 196 -14.30 13.24 1.10
C PRO A 196 -14.50 12.38 -0.15
N ALA A 197 -13.43 11.98 -0.82
CA ALA A 197 -13.50 11.17 -2.03
C ALA A 197 -13.42 9.66 -1.77
N LEU A 198 -13.14 9.22 -0.54
CA LEU A 198 -12.79 7.83 -0.25
C LEU A 198 -14.00 6.91 -0.41
N LYS A 199 -13.91 5.91 -1.27
CA LYS A 199 -15.00 4.94 -1.49
C LYS A 199 -14.67 3.58 -0.90
N THR A 200 -13.39 3.23 -0.84
CA THR A 200 -12.96 1.89 -0.47
C THR A 200 -11.68 1.93 0.37
N LEU A 201 -11.76 1.31 1.53
CA LEU A 201 -10.62 0.97 2.38
C LEU A 201 -10.43 -0.55 2.36
N LYS A 202 -9.22 -1.03 2.09
CA LYS A 202 -8.85 -2.43 2.25
C LYS A 202 -7.78 -2.57 3.32
N LEU A 203 -8.09 -3.33 4.36
CA LEU A 203 -7.18 -3.64 5.45
C LEU A 203 -6.80 -5.11 5.38
N PHE A 204 -5.57 -5.38 5.79
CA PHE A 204 -5.07 -6.73 6.00
C PHE A 204 -3.93 -6.67 7.01
N SER A 205 -3.60 -7.80 7.61
CA SER A 205 -2.37 -7.92 8.40
C SER A 205 -1.21 -8.41 7.54
N ALA A 206 -0.02 -7.90 7.84
CA ALA A 206 1.24 -8.43 7.32
C ALA A 206 1.70 -9.65 8.13
N PHE A 207 2.75 -10.33 7.66
CA PHE A 207 3.43 -11.36 8.43
C PHE A 207 4.39 -10.73 9.44
N PRO A 208 4.69 -11.38 10.57
CA PRO A 208 5.60 -10.80 11.54
C PRO A 208 7.01 -10.73 10.94
N GLU A 209 7.77 -9.69 11.28
CA GLU A 209 9.07 -9.42 10.63
C GLU A 209 10.08 -10.56 10.83
N HIS A 210 10.06 -11.23 12.00
CA HIS A 210 10.91 -12.39 12.28
C HIS A 210 10.62 -13.61 11.38
N SER A 211 9.52 -13.61 10.64
CA SER A 211 9.20 -14.66 9.65
C SER A 211 9.76 -14.37 8.26
N ARG A 212 10.45 -13.24 8.07
CA ARG A 212 11.07 -12.87 6.79
C ARG A 212 12.04 -13.93 6.30
N GLY A 213 11.84 -14.36 5.06
CA GLY A 213 12.66 -15.41 4.42
C GLY A 213 12.36 -16.83 4.89
N SER A 214 11.51 -17.01 5.90
CA SER A 214 11.05 -18.33 6.32
C SER A 214 10.10 -18.91 5.26
N LYS A 215 10.28 -20.19 4.91
CA LYS A 215 9.34 -20.91 4.05
C LYS A 215 8.05 -21.10 4.84
N GLY A 216 7.06 -20.25 4.56
CA GLY A 216 5.79 -20.08 5.28
C GLY A 216 5.38 -21.25 6.18
N GLY A 217 5.41 -21.01 7.49
CA GLY A 217 5.00 -21.98 8.50
C GLY A 217 3.60 -21.73 9.05
N THR A 218 3.02 -22.74 9.69
CA THR A 218 1.72 -22.64 10.39
C THR A 218 1.66 -21.48 11.37
N VAL A 219 2.80 -21.07 11.94
CA VAL A 219 2.92 -19.95 12.89
C VAL A 219 2.59 -18.62 12.22
N ALA A 220 3.20 -18.31 11.06
CA ALA A 220 2.96 -17.07 10.34
C ALA A 220 1.50 -16.97 9.85
N SER A 221 0.92 -18.08 9.40
CA SER A 221 -0.50 -18.14 9.03
C SER A 221 -1.43 -17.92 10.23
N LYS A 222 -1.12 -18.52 11.40
CA LYS A 222 -1.88 -18.31 12.65
C LYS A 222 -1.79 -16.87 13.12
N HIS A 223 -0.61 -16.25 13.07
CA HIS A 223 -0.41 -14.82 13.36
C HIS A 223 -1.32 -13.96 12.50
N ARG A 224 -1.25 -14.16 11.18
CA ARG A 224 -2.05 -13.40 10.22
C ARG A 224 -3.56 -13.59 10.44
N ALA A 225 -4.00 -14.81 10.74
CA ALA A 225 -5.41 -15.07 11.05
C ALA A 225 -5.86 -14.33 12.32
N ARG A 226 -5.06 -14.39 13.40
CA ARG A 226 -5.33 -13.69 14.67
C ARG A 226 -5.36 -12.17 14.46
N ALA A 227 -4.39 -11.63 13.72
CA ALA A 227 -4.31 -10.21 13.40
C ALA A 227 -5.54 -9.74 12.60
N ASN A 228 -5.94 -10.44 11.53
CA ASN A 228 -7.15 -10.07 10.77
C ASN A 228 -8.44 -10.19 11.60
N ALA A 229 -8.53 -11.17 12.50
CA ALA A 229 -9.65 -11.26 13.43
C ALA A 229 -9.69 -10.06 14.38
N LYS A 230 -8.52 -9.60 14.86
CA LYS A 230 -8.40 -8.39 15.68
C LYS A 230 -8.82 -7.13 14.90
N ILE A 231 -8.35 -6.97 13.66
CA ILE A 231 -8.79 -5.87 12.79
C ILE A 231 -10.31 -5.88 12.62
N SER A 232 -10.89 -7.05 12.35
CA SER A 232 -12.34 -7.21 12.17
C SER A 232 -13.13 -6.84 13.42
N ARG A 233 -12.64 -7.21 14.61
CA ARG A 233 -13.27 -6.82 15.89
C ARG A 233 -13.18 -5.31 16.11
N SER A 234 -12.01 -4.71 15.91
CA SER A 234 -11.82 -3.25 16.05
C SER A 234 -12.70 -2.43 15.09
N VAL A 235 -12.91 -2.90 13.86
CA VAL A 235 -13.82 -2.24 12.90
C VAL A 235 -15.27 -2.34 13.35
N ARG A 236 -15.70 -3.47 13.92
CA ARG A 236 -17.09 -3.64 14.44
C ARG A 236 -17.36 -2.80 15.69
N SER A 237 -16.36 -2.61 16.54
CA SER A 237 -16.46 -1.81 17.76
C SER A 237 -16.26 -0.32 17.54
N TYR A 238 -15.83 0.09 16.35
CA TYR A 238 -15.63 1.50 16.01
C TYR A 238 -16.98 2.22 15.89
N GLN A 239 -17.13 3.29 16.66
CA GLN A 239 -18.26 4.20 16.61
C GLN A 239 -17.80 5.50 15.93
N PRO A 240 -18.23 5.77 14.69
CA PRO A 240 -17.81 6.97 13.98
C PRO A 240 -18.27 8.23 14.70
N ILE A 241 -17.37 9.21 14.79
CA ILE A 241 -17.67 10.52 15.38
C ILE A 241 -18.62 11.32 14.48
N THR A 242 -18.56 11.10 13.16
CA THR A 242 -19.39 11.81 12.17
C THR A 242 -20.04 10.85 11.19
N SER A 243 -21.29 11.17 10.80
CA SER A 243 -22.05 10.46 9.76
C SER A 243 -21.77 10.98 8.35
N SER A 244 -20.85 11.93 8.20
CA SER A 244 -20.76 12.77 7.00
C SER A 244 -20.26 12.04 5.76
N HIS A 245 -19.55 10.92 5.92
CA HIS A 245 -18.98 10.19 4.80
C HIS A 245 -18.91 8.68 5.05
N ALA A 246 -19.62 7.90 4.24
CA ALA A 246 -19.63 6.44 4.31
C ALA A 246 -18.73 5.85 3.22
N PHE A 247 -17.90 4.88 3.59
CA PHE A 247 -17.05 4.12 2.68
C PHE A 247 -17.12 2.62 2.99
N ARG A 248 -16.75 1.79 2.02
CA ARG A 248 -16.74 0.32 2.20
C ARG A 248 -15.38 -0.11 2.75
N ILE A 249 -15.40 -0.98 3.77
CA ILE A 249 -14.20 -1.56 4.35
C ILE A 249 -14.12 -3.03 3.97
N PHE A 250 -12.98 -3.46 3.43
CA PHE A 250 -12.70 -4.86 3.16
C PHE A 250 -11.57 -5.35 4.06
N ILE A 251 -11.81 -6.45 4.77
CA ILE A 251 -10.81 -7.12 5.60
C ILE A 251 -10.73 -8.56 5.11
N VAL A 252 -9.64 -8.91 4.43
CA VAL A 252 -9.49 -10.22 3.78
C VAL A 252 -10.65 -10.48 2.80
N ARG A 253 -11.61 -11.34 3.15
CA ARG A 253 -12.80 -11.66 2.35
C ARG A 253 -14.07 -11.02 2.90
N ASP A 254 -14.02 -10.37 4.05
CA ASP A 254 -15.19 -9.77 4.69
C ASP A 254 -15.35 -8.32 4.26
N GLU A 255 -16.61 -7.94 4.05
CA GLU A 255 -16.99 -6.59 3.67
C GLU A 255 -17.84 -5.96 4.77
N PHE A 256 -17.56 -4.70 5.07
CA PHE A 256 -18.26 -3.89 6.04
C PHE A 256 -18.76 -2.59 5.42
N GLU A 257 -19.98 -2.21 5.78
CA GLU A 257 -20.60 -0.93 5.43
C GLU A 257 -21.07 -0.24 6.70
N LEU A 258 -21.06 1.09 6.65
CA LEU A 258 -21.65 1.89 7.71
C LEU A 258 -23.17 1.78 7.64
N ARG A 259 -23.80 1.32 8.73
CA ARG A 259 -25.25 1.17 8.84
C ARG A 259 -25.74 1.72 10.17
N ASN A 260 -26.97 2.23 10.16
CA ASN A 260 -27.71 2.46 11.39
C ASN A 260 -28.08 1.10 12.02
N ASP A 261 -28.17 1.07 13.35
CA ASP A 261 -28.84 -0.02 14.06
C ASP A 261 -30.35 -0.05 13.77
N GLU A 262 -31.03 -1.08 14.25
CA GLU A 262 -32.48 -1.28 14.03
C GLU A 262 -33.33 -0.12 14.55
N LEU A 263 -32.81 0.60 15.54
CA LEU A 263 -33.45 1.76 16.15
C LEU A 263 -33.13 3.08 15.43
N GLY A 264 -32.20 3.09 14.48
CA GLY A 264 -31.76 4.31 13.80
C GLY A 264 -30.88 5.24 14.65
N MET A 265 -30.47 4.80 15.84
CA MET A 265 -29.84 5.64 16.87
C MET A 265 -28.31 5.53 16.86
N ASN A 266 -27.76 4.41 16.41
CA ASN A 266 -26.31 4.18 16.43
C ASN A 266 -25.78 3.83 15.04
N LEU A 267 -24.78 4.60 14.59
CA LEU A 267 -24.01 4.31 13.38
C LEU A 267 -22.84 3.38 13.72
N ALA A 268 -22.76 2.24 13.03
CA ALA A 268 -21.66 1.31 13.20
C ALA A 268 -21.34 0.57 11.90
N TYR A 269 -20.08 0.16 11.74
CA TYR A 269 -19.70 -0.71 10.63
C TYR A 269 -20.21 -2.12 10.87
N ARG A 270 -21.11 -2.58 10.00
CA ARG A 270 -21.70 -3.92 10.04
C ARG A 270 -21.18 -4.74 8.87
N ARG A 271 -20.96 -6.03 9.11
CA ARG A 271 -20.58 -6.97 8.05
C ARG A 271 -21.76 -7.17 7.11
N VAL A 272 -21.57 -6.97 5.81
CA VAL A 272 -22.64 -7.04 4.81
C VAL A 272 -22.47 -8.22 3.85
N GLY A 273 -21.25 -8.74 3.73
CA GLY A 273 -20.97 -9.83 2.80
C GLY A 273 -19.65 -10.51 3.06
N ARG A 274 -19.47 -11.63 2.35
CA ARG A 274 -18.19 -12.29 2.15
C ARG A 274 -17.95 -12.33 0.64
N MET A 275 -16.87 -11.72 0.17
CA MET A 275 -16.48 -11.82 -1.23
C MET A 275 -16.17 -13.28 -1.57
N ARG A 276 -16.77 -13.77 -2.66
CA ARG A 276 -16.34 -15.01 -3.31
C ARG A 276 -15.07 -14.68 -4.10
N GLU A 277 -14.04 -15.50 -3.98
CA GLU A 277 -12.82 -15.31 -4.77
C GLU A 277 -13.16 -15.45 -6.26
N HIS A 278 -12.68 -14.50 -7.06
CA HIS A 278 -12.64 -14.57 -8.51
C HIS A 278 -11.23 -14.91 -8.95
#